data_AF-T1B0B3-F1
#
_entry.id   AF-T1B0B3-F1
#
_cell.length_a   1.000
_cell.length_b   1.000
_cell.length_c   1.000
_cell.angle_alpha   90.00
_cell.angle_beta   90.00
_cell.angle_gamma   90.00
#
_symmetry.space_group_name_H-M   'P 1'
#
loop_
_entity.id
_entity.type
_entity.pdbx_description
1 polymer ?
#
loop_
_entity_poly.entity_id
_entity_poly.type
_entity_poly.pdbx_seq_one_letter_code
_entity_poly.pdbx_strand_id
1 'polypeptide(L)' 'MSELWQRCLTRLEGELGNDMHTWLLPLQAREDNGGLRLFAPNAYTVDTVREQYLARIREVLEHL' A
#
# COMPACT_ATOMS: atom_id res chain seq x y z
N MET A 1 -7.80 8.17 7.48
CA MET A 1 -6.66 7.37 6.97
C MET A 1 -6.51 6.19 7.91
N SER A 2 -6.32 4.99 7.37
CA SER A 2 -6.04 3.79 8.17
C SER A 2 -4.68 3.92 8.86
N GLU A 3 -4.61 3.64 10.16
CA GLU A 3 -3.34 3.67 10.91
C GLU A 3 -2.42 2.54 10.46
N LEU A 4 -2.99 1.37 10.17
CA LEU A 4 -2.27 0.19 9.69
C LEU A 4 -1.58 0.44 8.34
N TRP A 5 -2.27 1.16 7.43
CA TRP A 5 -1.67 1.57 6.16
C TRP A 5 -0.55 2.60 6.34
N GLN A 6 -0.69 3.56 7.25
CA GLN A 6 0.38 4.53 7.52
C GLN A 6 1.64 3.83 8.03
N ARG A 7 1.50 2.85 8.93
CA ARG A 7 2.64 2.05 9.42
C ARG A 7 3.27 1.22 8.30
N CYS A 8 2.46 0.66 7.40
CA CYS A 8 2.93 -0.05 6.21
C CYS A 8 3.76 0.88 5.31
N LEU A 9 3.25 2.07 5.00
CA LEU A 9 3.95 3.07 4.19
C LEU A 9 5.30 3.46 4.83
N THR A 10 5.35 3.73 6.13
CA THR A 10 6.62 4.07 6.81
C THR A 10 7.66 2.95 6.71
N ARG A 11 7.23 1.69 6.77
CA ARG A 11 8.14 0.54 6.60
C ARG A 11 8.66 0.46 5.16
N LEU A 12 7.77 0.67 4.19
CA LEU A 12 8.08 0.60 2.75
C LEU A 12 8.85 1.81 2.24
N GLU A 13 8.74 2.97 2.88
CA GLU A 13 9.44 4.20 2.50
C GLU A 13 10.95 4.01 2.45
N GLY A 14 11.50 3.29 3.43
CA GLY A 14 12.93 2.96 3.49
C GLY A 14 13.41 2.02 2.37
N GLU A 15 12.50 1.34 1.67
CA GLU A 15 12.82 0.36 0.63
C GLU A 15 12.53 0.87 -0.78
N LEU A 16 11.40 1.57 -0.96
CA LEU A 16 10.86 1.96 -2.26
C LEU A 16 11.22 3.41 -2.64
N GLY A 17 11.64 4.25 -1.69
CA GLY A 17 12.03 5.63 -1.95
C GLY A 17 11.00 6.40 -2.79
N ASN A 18 11.41 6.88 -3.97
CA ASN A 18 10.59 7.74 -4.81
C ASN A 18 9.38 7.02 -5.46
N ASP A 19 9.48 5.71 -5.72
CA ASP A 19 8.39 4.95 -6.32
C ASP A 19 7.16 4.87 -5.40
N MET A 20 7.38 4.91 -4.08
CA MET A 20 6.28 4.96 -3.11
C MET A 20 5.39 6.19 -3.33
N HIS A 21 5.97 7.34 -3.62
CA HIS A 21 5.23 8.59 -3.84
C HIS A 21 4.37 8.52 -5.10
N THR A 22 4.83 7.79 -6.12
CA THR A 22 4.12 7.65 -7.39
C THR A 22 3.01 6.59 -7.32
N TRP A 23 3.24 5.47 -6.63
CA TRP A 23 2.35 4.31 -6.73
C TRP A 23 1.53 4.04 -5.47
N LEU A 24 2.09 4.27 -4.29
CA LEU A 24 1.47 3.89 -3.02
C LEU A 24 0.81 5.06 -2.28
N LEU A 25 1.41 6.24 -2.34
CA LEU A 25 0.87 7.45 -1.74
C LEU A 25 -0.51 7.88 -2.30
N PRO A 26 -0.82 7.77 -3.61
CA PRO A 26 -2.15 8.09 -4.12
C PRO A 26 -3.22 7.05 -3.77
N LEU A 27 -2.84 5.90 -3.17
CA LEU A 27 -3.80 4.89 -2.76
C LEU A 27 -4.54 5.34 -1.50
N GLN A 28 -5.86 5.23 -1.55
CA GLN A 28 -6.70 5.41 -0.37
C GLN A 28 -6.86 4.07 0.33
N ALA A 29 -6.58 4.02 1.63
CA ALA A 29 -6.76 2.82 2.43
C ALA A 29 -7.95 2.97 3.39
N ARG A 30 -8.78 1.93 3.44
CA ARG A 30 -9.84 1.77 4.45
C ARG A 30 -9.67 0.44 5.17
N GLU A 31 -9.60 0.52 6.50
CA GLU A 31 -9.75 -0.64 7.37
C GLU A 31 -11.23 -0.99 7.51
N ASP A 32 -11.53 -2.28 7.49
CA ASP A 32 -12.84 -2.86 7.76
C ASP A 32 -12.68 -4.05 8.70
N ASN A 33 -13.78 -4.65 9.18
CA ASN A 33 -13.83 -5.67 10.24
C ASN A 33 -13.05 -6.98 9.95
N GLY A 34 -12.35 -7.08 8.84
CA GLY A 34 -11.52 -8.23 8.48
C GLY A 34 -10.31 -7.91 7.60
N GLY A 35 -9.91 -6.64 7.45
CA GLY A 35 -8.68 -6.32 6.72
C GLY A 35 -8.58 -4.92 6.13
N LEU A 36 -7.47 -4.70 5.41
CA LEU A 36 -7.14 -3.45 4.76
C LEU A 36 -7.55 -3.49 3.27
N ARG A 37 -8.38 -2.53 2.84
CA ARG A 37 -8.73 -2.35 1.42
C ARG A 37 -8.06 -1.11 0.86
N LEU A 38 -7.32 -1.29 -0.24
CA LEU A 38 -6.64 -0.22 -0.97
C LEU A 38 -7.44 0.15 -2.22
N PHE A 39 -7.60 1.45 -2.46
CA PHE A 39 -8.29 2.02 -3.60
C PHE A 39 -7.32 2.88 -4.39
N ALA A 40 -7.11 2.54 -5.65
CA ALA A 40 -6.27 3.33 -6.54
C ALA A 40 -7.13 4.35 -7.33
N PRO A 41 -6.54 5.47 -7.78
CA PRO A 41 -7.26 6.49 -8.54
C PRO A 41 -7.66 6.03 -9.95
N ASN A 42 -6.98 5.04 -10.51
CA ASN A 42 -7.25 4.47 -11.83
C ASN A 42 -6.79 3.00 -11.91
N ALA A 43 -7.23 2.29 -12.95
CA ALA A 43 -6.95 0.87 -13.13
C ALA A 43 -5.46 0.56 -13.39
N TYR A 44 -4.72 1.47 -14.03
CA TYR A 44 -3.29 1.28 -14.29
C TYR A 44 -2.49 1.23 -12.98
N THR A 45 -2.79 2.14 -12.04
CA THR A 45 -2.20 2.10 -10.69
C THR A 45 -2.60 0.84 -9.94
N VAL A 46 -3.85 0.34 -10.08
CA VAL A 46 -4.23 -0.95 -9.47
C VAL A 46 -3.35 -2.08 -9.98
N ASP A 47 -3.16 -2.16 -11.29
CA ASP A 47 -2.42 -3.24 -11.95
C ASP A 47 -0.94 -3.21 -11.53
N THR A 48 -0.30 -2.05 -11.63
CA THR A 48 1.10 -1.88 -11.19
C THR A 48 1.28 -2.21 -9.71
N VAL A 49 0.38 -1.74 -8.84
CA VAL A 49 0.44 -2.06 -7.41
C VAL A 49 0.22 -3.54 -7.16
N ARG A 50 -0.72 -4.17 -7.89
CA ARG A 50 -0.99 -5.60 -7.78
C ARG A 50 0.19 -6.46 -8.23
N GLU A 51 0.87 -6.08 -9.29
CA GLU A 51 1.99 -6.85 -9.85
C GLU A 51 3.30 -6.64 -9.09
N GLN A 52 3.63 -5.38 -8.77
CA GLN A 52 4.96 -5.05 -8.25
C GLN A 52 5.01 -4.89 -6.72
N TYR A 53 3.93 -4.38 -6.11
CA TYR A 53 3.97 -3.96 -4.70
C TYR A 53 3.10 -4.79 -3.77
N LEU A 54 2.08 -5.49 -4.28
CA LEU A 54 1.10 -6.20 -3.45
C LEU A 54 1.74 -7.32 -2.62
N ALA A 55 2.68 -8.06 -3.21
CA ALA A 55 3.41 -9.10 -2.49
C ALA A 55 4.16 -8.51 -1.28
N ARG A 56 4.90 -7.41 -1.51
CA ARG A 56 5.67 -6.74 -0.46
C ARG A 56 4.78 -6.07 0.59
N ILE A 57 3.70 -5.41 0.17
CA ILE A 57 2.70 -4.82 1.07
C ILE A 57 2.14 -5.90 2.00
N ARG A 58 1.71 -7.04 1.45
CA ARG A 58 1.18 -8.15 2.25
C ARG A 58 2.20 -8.66 3.26
N GLU A 59 3.43 -8.89 2.82
CA GLU A 59 4.50 -9.35 3.70
C GLU A 59 4.77 -8.35 4.83
N VAL A 60 4.85 -7.05 4.53
CA VAL A 60 5.01 -6.01 5.56
C VAL A 60 3.84 -5.99 6.54
N LEU A 61 2.60 -6.14 6.04
CA LEU A 61 1.39 -6.18 6.87
C LEU A 61 1.30 -7.43 7.75
N GLU A 62 1.82 -8.57 7.30
CA GLU A 62 1.89 -9.80 8.10
C GLU A 62 2.91 -9.70 9.25
N HIS A 63 3.87 -8.78 9.15
CA HIS A 63 4.92 -8.55 10.16
C HIS A 63 4.72 -7.26 10.99
N LEU A 64 3.54 -6.64 10.92
CA LEU A 64 3.17 -5.39 11.61
C LEU A 64 2.28 -5.63 12.83
#